data_AF-A0A2V8DDK0-F1
#
_entry.id   AF-A0A2V8DDK0-F1
#
_cell.length_a   1.000
_cell.length_b   1.000
_cell.length_c   1.000
_cell.angle_alpha   90.00
_cell.angle_beta   90.00
_cell.angle_gamma   90.00
#
_symmetry.space_group_name_H-M   'P 1'
#
loop_
_entity.id
_entity.type
_entity.pdbx_description
1 polymer ?
#
loop_
_entity_poly.entity_id
_entity_poly.type
_entity_poly.pdbx_seq_one_letter_code
_entity_poly.pdbx_strand_id
1 'polypeptide(L)'
;MMWTGVAIAVALTISAPSSAFAQAGGAPAAAPAQGGRGAGPGGGGAPGGGRGRGAPLYTPTADAKDLKAVLFNWAWYTGMLRSSEEYDVLMSLEYTGKGTMQVGGQPCNVTKYRTSISYRASGERIQITGTRPNGQSCSNVEVLSGAYAWNEDTPGAELIADKGKATPMPATVEERMIRLWAGPQGAWKAAITGTSDVPQMTARPQRVPADVMTAGKTSVVWENNKPVLTFPIPGVPTAIATATLNDKFMAERVVVKNGAKTYDFTYSNYKDWNNPLNPAEAFYAGRMTEKQNGAVVRDITTTVTETGQMYVVMPVPASVKAAIKPTNQPPNWTLTFNTPPAQIAATETPRRADGKPDLTGNWGGAPNPVTGSGTRRCGPTQVPGAGINPEVGCKTGQDNFWVDYEWLSPSRFGVWGLPVYKPEFWDKIQELDQWTNKYDPVMTCQPLGLPRHGTPRRIIQTDKDVLFFYGANADYGGGNAEFRDIPMDGRQRNARAENLATYYGYSIGTWEGDTLVIDSISFVDTTWLGRGGLFHSGSMHIIEKLTRVGNELRYDMTIEDPEMFVEPWVRPTRVLRLGDGDGIQAERAFCEVYEEGNVTTQLRH
;
A
#
# COMPACT_ATOMS: atom_id res chain seq x y z
N MET A 1 2.15 64.04 25.42
CA MET A 1 1.92 63.55 26.79
C MET A 1 0.66 62.70 26.75
N MET A 2 0.60 61.42 27.06
CA MET A 2 1.57 60.36 27.38
C MET A 2 0.72 59.08 27.21
N TRP A 3 1.11 58.18 26.31
CA TRP A 3 0.45 56.90 26.09
C TRP A 3 0.89 55.93 27.19
N THR A 4 -0.03 55.34 27.94
CA THR A 4 0.26 54.25 28.89
C THR A 4 -0.13 52.92 28.26
N GLY A 5 0.84 52.25 27.65
CA GLY A 5 0.74 50.85 27.25
C GLY A 5 0.93 49.93 28.46
N VAL A 6 0.02 48.97 28.62
CA VAL A 6 0.13 47.91 29.63
C VAL A 6 1.00 46.78 29.03
N ALA A 7 2.18 46.59 29.60
CA ALA A 7 3.06 45.47 29.30
C ALA A 7 2.70 44.28 30.22
N ILE A 8 2.26 43.17 29.64
CA ILE A 8 2.10 41.90 30.35
C ILE A 8 3.43 41.14 30.22
N ALA A 9 4.18 41.09 31.33
CA ALA A 9 5.37 40.27 31.45
C ALA A 9 4.96 38.82 31.78
N VAL A 10 5.10 37.92 30.82
CA VAL A 10 5.04 36.47 31.06
C VAL A 10 6.46 36.01 31.39
N ALA A 11 6.69 35.66 32.65
CA ALA A 11 7.93 35.02 33.09
C ALA A 11 7.96 33.58 32.56
N LEU A 12 8.75 33.32 31.53
CA LEU A 12 9.11 31.96 31.11
C LEU A 12 10.19 31.44 32.07
N THR A 13 9.83 30.55 32.99
CA THR A 13 10.78 29.72 33.71
C THR A 13 11.28 28.62 32.79
N ILE A 14 12.52 28.76 32.31
CA ILE A 14 13.23 27.71 31.58
C ILE A 14 13.70 26.70 32.63
N SER A 15 12.98 25.58 32.77
CA SER A 15 13.51 24.38 33.42
C SER A 15 14.24 23.55 32.37
N ALA A 16 15.57 23.49 32.50
CA ALA A 16 16.39 22.52 31.78
C ALA A 16 16.01 21.10 32.22
N PRO A 17 15.76 20.14 31.32
CA PRO A 17 15.74 18.75 31.71
C PRO A 17 17.19 18.32 32.00
N SER A 18 17.40 18.04 33.28
CA SER A 18 18.56 17.41 33.87
C SER A 18 18.94 16.14 33.12
N SER A 19 20.18 16.13 32.62
CA SER A 19 20.90 14.93 32.21
C SER A 19 21.22 14.07 33.44
N ALA A 20 20.45 13.00 33.65
CA ALA A 20 20.89 11.81 34.37
C ALA A 20 19.80 10.72 34.30
N PHE A 21 19.95 9.73 33.42
CA PHE A 21 19.57 8.36 33.76
C PHE A 21 20.69 7.42 33.34
N ALA A 22 21.24 6.77 34.36
CA ALA A 22 22.39 5.91 34.31
C ALA A 22 22.12 4.64 33.51
N GLN A 23 23.14 4.21 32.77
CA GLN A 23 23.33 2.81 32.41
C GLN A 23 23.32 1.94 33.67
N ALA A 24 22.45 0.94 33.70
CA ALA A 24 22.64 -0.26 34.50
C ALA A 24 22.00 -1.47 33.79
N GLY A 25 22.88 -2.26 33.16
CA GLY A 25 22.92 -3.72 33.14
C GLY A 25 21.65 -4.54 32.83
N GLY A 26 21.76 -5.37 31.78
CA GLY A 26 21.06 -6.65 31.68
C GLY A 26 20.03 -6.71 30.57
N ALA A 27 20.43 -7.18 29.38
CA ALA A 27 19.51 -7.54 28.32
C ALA A 27 18.64 -8.73 28.75
N PRO A 28 17.29 -8.64 28.72
CA PRO A 28 16.46 -9.83 28.68
C PRO A 28 16.41 -10.36 27.25
N ALA A 29 16.42 -11.68 27.10
CA ALA A 29 16.29 -12.37 25.82
C ALA A 29 15.02 -11.92 25.09
N ALA A 30 15.15 -11.56 23.81
CA ALA A 30 14.02 -11.24 22.96
C ALA A 30 13.19 -12.53 22.74
N ALA A 31 11.96 -12.55 23.26
CA ALA A 31 10.99 -13.60 22.97
C ALA A 31 10.56 -13.51 21.49
N PRO A 32 10.37 -14.64 20.80
CA PRO A 32 9.86 -14.67 19.44
C PRO A 32 8.42 -14.16 19.37
N ALA A 33 8.03 -13.62 18.22
CA ALA A 33 6.64 -13.26 17.91
C ALA A 33 5.71 -14.41 18.30
N GLN A 34 4.84 -14.18 19.28
CA GLN A 34 3.96 -15.22 19.80
C GLN A 34 2.88 -15.53 18.76
N GLY A 35 3.01 -16.68 18.09
CA GLY A 35 1.88 -17.36 17.47
C GLY A 35 0.78 -17.59 18.52
N GLY A 36 -0.43 -17.16 18.18
CA GLY A 36 -1.56 -17.09 19.11
C GLY A 36 -1.85 -18.38 19.87
N ARG A 37 -1.94 -18.27 21.21
CA ARG A 37 -2.50 -19.30 22.08
C ARG A 37 -3.87 -18.87 22.59
N GLY A 38 -4.88 -19.69 22.27
CA GLY A 38 -5.96 -20.08 23.18
C GLY A 38 -7.11 -19.09 23.41
N ALA A 39 -8.17 -19.20 22.59
CA ALA A 39 -9.51 -18.80 23.01
C ALA A 39 -10.07 -19.85 24.00
N GLY A 40 -10.42 -19.40 25.21
CA GLY A 40 -11.24 -20.12 26.20
C GLY A 40 -12.71 -19.69 26.12
N PRO A 41 -13.65 -20.47 26.71
CA PRO A 41 -14.90 -20.85 26.03
C PRO A 41 -16.13 -20.02 26.42
N GLY A 42 -17.08 -19.90 25.49
CA GLY A 42 -18.48 -19.57 25.81
C GLY A 42 -19.29 -19.03 24.62
N GLY A 43 -20.31 -19.78 24.19
CA GLY A 43 -21.40 -19.28 23.33
C GLY A 43 -21.59 -20.06 22.03
N GLY A 44 -22.49 -21.04 22.03
CA GLY A 44 -22.66 -22.02 20.94
C GLY A 44 -23.58 -21.60 19.78
N GLY A 45 -23.49 -22.38 18.69
CA GLY A 45 -24.56 -22.60 17.73
C GLY A 45 -24.28 -22.21 16.28
N ALA A 46 -23.73 -23.14 15.48
CA ALA A 46 -24.27 -23.59 14.19
C ALA A 46 -23.24 -24.48 13.44
N PRO A 47 -23.63 -25.64 12.87
CA PRO A 47 -22.69 -26.62 12.31
C PRO A 47 -22.41 -26.39 10.81
N GLY A 48 -21.15 -26.61 10.42
CA GLY A 48 -20.83 -27.32 9.17
C GLY A 48 -20.68 -26.51 7.89
N GLY A 49 -19.58 -25.78 7.76
CA GLY A 49 -19.00 -25.39 6.46
C GLY A 49 -17.49 -25.52 6.55
N GLY A 50 -16.93 -26.65 6.11
CA GLY A 50 -15.50 -26.94 6.19
C GLY A 50 -14.66 -25.94 5.40
N ARG A 51 -14.18 -24.88 6.05
CA ARG A 51 -13.06 -24.09 5.57
C ARG A 51 -11.81 -24.96 5.73
N GLY A 52 -11.20 -25.33 4.61
CA GLY A 52 -10.01 -26.18 4.58
C GLY A 52 -8.98 -25.70 5.60
N ARG A 53 -8.49 -26.62 6.43
CA ARG A 53 -7.32 -26.37 7.28
C ARG A 53 -6.18 -25.94 6.33
N GLY A 54 -5.71 -24.70 6.47
CA GLY A 54 -4.50 -24.24 5.79
C GLY A 54 -3.33 -25.19 6.07
N ALA A 55 -2.33 -25.17 5.20
CA ALA A 55 -1.10 -25.93 5.43
C ALA A 55 -0.54 -25.62 6.84
N PRO A 56 0.02 -26.62 7.55
CA PRO A 56 0.62 -26.37 8.86
C PRO A 56 1.72 -25.30 8.75
N LEU A 57 1.77 -24.40 9.74
CA LEU A 57 2.81 -23.37 9.87
C LEU A 57 4.19 -24.03 9.83
N TYR A 58 5.13 -23.44 9.09
CA TYR A 58 6.47 -23.99 8.97
C TYR A 58 7.37 -23.37 10.03
N THR A 59 7.95 -24.21 10.89
CA THR A 59 8.97 -23.79 11.85
C THR A 59 10.22 -24.63 11.60
N PRO A 60 11.31 -24.03 11.09
CA PRO A 60 12.57 -24.74 10.92
C PRO A 60 13.08 -25.27 12.27
N THR A 61 13.79 -26.40 12.26
CA THR A 61 14.54 -26.82 13.44
C THR A 61 15.68 -25.83 13.69
N ALA A 62 16.09 -25.68 14.96
CA ALA A 62 17.11 -24.70 15.34
C ALA A 62 18.47 -24.92 14.65
N ASP A 63 18.75 -26.15 14.23
CA ASP A 63 19.97 -26.59 13.53
C ASP A 63 19.80 -26.69 12.01
N ALA A 64 18.62 -26.35 11.46
CA ALA A 64 18.37 -26.43 10.02
C ALA A 64 19.29 -25.49 9.23
N LYS A 65 19.99 -26.06 8.25
CA LYS A 65 20.99 -25.37 7.41
C LYS A 65 20.63 -25.30 5.93
N ASP A 66 19.52 -25.93 5.54
CA ASP A 66 19.05 -25.97 4.17
C ASP A 66 18.51 -24.60 3.71
N LEU A 67 18.38 -24.44 2.40
CA LEU A 67 18.00 -23.19 1.76
C LEU A 67 16.61 -22.70 2.21
N LYS A 68 15.66 -23.63 2.38
CA LYS A 68 14.29 -23.29 2.81
C LYS A 68 14.29 -22.70 4.21
N ALA A 69 14.98 -23.34 5.15
CA ALA A 69 15.11 -22.86 6.53
C ALA A 69 15.78 -21.47 6.60
N VAL A 70 16.87 -21.28 5.84
CA VAL A 70 17.60 -20.01 5.82
C VAL A 70 16.75 -18.87 5.23
N LEU A 71 16.08 -19.10 4.10
CA LEU A 71 15.19 -18.10 3.49
C LEU A 71 13.98 -17.80 4.38
N PHE A 72 13.43 -18.81 5.06
CA PHE A 72 12.36 -18.60 6.03
C PHE A 72 12.83 -17.72 7.19
N ASN A 73 13.92 -18.10 7.85
CA ASN A 73 14.44 -17.36 9.01
C ASN A 73 14.82 -15.94 8.65
N TRP A 74 15.44 -15.71 7.48
CA TRP A 74 15.76 -14.35 7.02
C TRP A 74 14.51 -13.47 6.96
N ALA A 75 13.46 -13.88 6.23
CA ALA A 75 12.25 -13.07 6.17
C ALA A 75 11.50 -13.00 7.51
N TRP A 76 11.46 -14.09 8.27
CA TRP A 76 10.81 -14.15 9.57
C TRP A 76 11.43 -13.16 10.57
N TYR A 77 12.75 -13.19 10.75
CA TYR A 77 13.43 -12.28 11.67
C TYR A 77 13.44 -10.83 11.20
N THR A 78 13.37 -10.57 9.89
CA THR A 78 13.14 -9.21 9.39
C THR A 78 11.67 -8.75 9.50
N GLY A 79 10.76 -9.64 9.92
CA GLY A 79 9.35 -9.33 10.06
C GLY A 79 8.65 -9.09 8.73
N MET A 80 8.98 -9.85 7.68
CA MET A 80 8.35 -9.74 6.36
C MET A 80 7.18 -10.71 6.18
N LEU A 81 7.20 -11.85 6.86
CA LEU A 81 6.19 -12.90 6.71
C LEU A 81 4.93 -12.58 7.54
N ARG A 82 3.75 -12.66 6.93
CA ARG A 82 2.43 -12.40 7.56
C ARG A 82 1.41 -13.44 7.12
N SER A 83 0.23 -13.43 7.76
CA SER A 83 -0.86 -14.40 7.58
C SER A 83 -0.53 -15.83 8.04
N SER A 84 -1.55 -16.69 8.11
CA SER A 84 -1.38 -18.12 8.42
C SER A 84 -0.63 -18.91 7.34
N GLU A 85 -0.37 -18.31 6.18
CA GLU A 85 0.43 -18.91 5.11
C GLU A 85 1.83 -18.29 4.99
N GLU A 86 2.18 -17.35 5.88
CA GLU A 86 3.54 -16.78 6.01
C GLU A 86 4.08 -16.20 4.68
N TYR A 87 3.27 -15.37 4.02
CA TYR A 87 3.65 -14.65 2.80
C TYR A 87 4.54 -13.45 3.13
N ASP A 88 5.55 -13.20 2.32
CA ASP A 88 6.15 -11.86 2.28
C ASP A 88 5.17 -10.86 1.68
N VAL A 89 4.87 -9.85 2.47
CA VAL A 89 3.91 -8.81 2.12
C VAL A 89 4.50 -7.42 2.31
N LEU A 90 5.82 -7.26 2.33
CA LEU A 90 6.45 -5.94 2.29
C LEU A 90 6.53 -5.44 0.85
N MET A 91 5.63 -4.57 0.42
CA MET A 91 5.54 -4.25 -1.02
C MET A 91 5.96 -2.85 -1.36
N SER A 92 5.85 -1.94 -0.41
CA SER A 92 6.43 -0.61 -0.45
C SER A 92 7.01 -0.27 0.91
N LEU A 93 7.94 0.68 0.89
CA LEU A 93 8.65 1.17 2.07
C LEU A 93 8.95 2.64 1.85
N GLU A 94 8.69 3.46 2.85
CA GLU A 94 9.35 4.77 2.97
C GLU A 94 10.42 4.65 4.05
N TYR A 95 11.58 5.27 3.85
CA TYR A 95 12.46 5.55 4.99
C TYR A 95 13.20 6.85 4.82
N THR A 96 13.52 7.45 5.97
CA THR A 96 14.31 8.67 6.07
C THR A 96 15.61 8.41 6.80
N GLY A 97 16.62 9.22 6.51
CA GLY A 97 17.92 9.13 7.15
C GLY A 97 18.80 10.35 6.91
N LYS A 98 20.04 10.23 7.36
CA LYS A 98 21.11 11.24 7.21
C LYS A 98 22.46 10.54 7.01
N GLY A 99 23.45 11.23 6.46
CA GLY A 99 24.78 10.65 6.34
C GLY A 99 25.60 11.29 5.22
N THR A 100 26.36 10.49 4.48
CA THR A 100 27.19 10.97 3.37
C THR A 100 26.91 10.23 2.08
N MET A 101 27.07 10.91 0.95
CA MET A 101 26.81 10.34 -0.38
C MET A 101 27.67 11.03 -1.44
N GLN A 102 28.04 10.29 -2.49
CA GLN A 102 28.60 10.87 -3.71
C GLN A 102 27.48 11.31 -4.64
N VAL A 103 27.45 12.59 -5.00
CA VAL A 103 26.44 13.19 -5.87
C VAL A 103 27.14 13.87 -7.04
N GLY A 104 26.96 13.34 -8.25
CA GLY A 104 27.72 13.82 -9.42
C GLY A 104 29.24 13.66 -9.25
N GLY A 105 29.68 12.61 -8.54
CA GLY A 105 31.10 12.35 -8.26
C GLY A 105 31.74 13.26 -7.20
N GLN A 106 30.95 14.05 -6.47
CA GLN A 106 31.43 14.92 -5.39
C GLN A 106 30.78 14.54 -4.05
N PRO A 107 31.51 14.66 -2.93
CA PRO A 107 30.97 14.33 -1.62
C PRO A 107 29.87 15.31 -1.20
N CYS A 108 28.81 14.77 -0.63
CA CYS A 108 27.65 15.48 -0.11
C CYS A 108 27.38 15.01 1.34
N ASN A 109 27.36 15.94 2.29
CA ASN A 109 26.87 15.70 3.63
C ASN A 109 25.34 15.82 3.63
N VAL A 110 24.66 14.68 3.63
CA VAL A 110 23.22 14.53 3.44
C VAL A 110 22.51 14.76 4.76
N THR A 111 21.77 15.87 4.86
CA THR A 111 21.00 16.26 6.05
C THR A 111 19.55 15.76 5.99
N LYS A 112 19.04 15.50 4.78
CA LYS A 112 17.77 14.79 4.55
C LYS A 112 17.99 13.77 3.44
N TYR A 113 17.80 12.51 3.78
CA TYR A 113 17.68 11.40 2.85
C TYR A 113 16.26 10.87 2.99
N ARG A 114 15.49 10.80 1.91
CA ARG A 114 14.20 10.10 1.85
C ARG A 114 14.26 9.13 0.70
N THR A 115 13.92 7.87 0.93
CA THR A 115 13.65 6.94 -0.16
C THR A 115 12.25 6.40 -0.08
N SER A 116 11.61 6.38 -1.23
CA SER A 116 10.35 5.70 -1.48
C SER A 116 10.68 4.47 -2.31
N ILE A 117 10.27 3.28 -1.85
CA ILE A 117 10.52 2.02 -2.54
C ILE A 117 9.18 1.37 -2.88
N SER A 118 9.05 0.89 -4.12
CA SER A 118 7.95 0.03 -4.55
C SER A 118 8.54 -1.21 -5.21
N TYR A 119 8.50 -2.33 -4.48
CA TYR A 119 8.93 -3.61 -5.03
C TYR A 119 8.03 -4.03 -6.21
N ARG A 120 6.74 -3.60 -6.20
CA ARG A 120 5.78 -3.74 -7.33
C ARG A 120 6.26 -3.11 -8.62
N ALA A 121 6.73 -1.88 -8.54
CA ALA A 121 7.27 -1.22 -9.71
C ALA A 121 8.70 -1.67 -10.05
N SER A 122 9.33 -2.51 -9.20
CA SER A 122 10.80 -2.63 -9.16
C SER A 122 11.44 -1.24 -9.17
N GLY A 123 10.97 -0.38 -8.28
CA GLY A 123 11.26 1.05 -8.29
C GLY A 123 11.74 1.60 -6.96
N GLU A 124 12.59 2.61 -7.06
CA GLU A 124 13.13 3.38 -5.94
C GLU A 124 13.23 4.85 -6.34
N ARG A 125 12.72 5.77 -5.51
CA ARG A 125 12.93 7.22 -5.62
C ARG A 125 13.71 7.69 -4.39
N ILE A 126 14.95 8.13 -4.60
CA ILE A 126 15.82 8.67 -3.54
C ILE A 126 15.88 10.18 -3.69
N GLN A 127 15.38 10.90 -2.69
CA GLN A 127 15.46 12.35 -2.58
C GLN A 127 16.53 12.69 -1.54
N ILE A 128 17.52 13.49 -1.93
CA ILE A 128 18.57 13.96 -1.03
C ILE A 128 18.64 15.47 -0.99
N THR A 129 18.89 16.02 0.20
CA THR A 129 19.38 17.38 0.37
C THR A 129 20.54 17.40 1.36
N GLY A 130 21.50 18.28 1.12
CA GLY A 130 22.72 18.36 1.90
C GLY A 130 23.64 19.50 1.50
N THR A 131 24.84 19.49 2.05
CA THR A 131 25.90 20.46 1.76
C THR A 131 27.22 19.77 1.40
N ARG A 132 27.92 20.34 0.43
CA ARG A 132 29.29 19.95 0.07
C ARG A 132 30.28 20.52 1.08
N PRO A 133 31.51 19.96 1.19
CA PRO A 133 32.55 20.51 2.07
C PRO A 133 32.90 21.98 1.81
N ASN A 134 32.71 22.46 0.57
CA ASN A 134 32.92 23.86 0.19
C ASN A 134 31.73 24.79 0.50
N GLY A 135 30.71 24.31 1.22
CA GLY A 135 29.52 25.07 1.61
C GLY A 135 28.41 25.15 0.56
N GLN A 136 28.62 24.65 -0.67
CA GLN A 136 27.58 24.63 -1.70
C GLN A 136 26.50 23.60 -1.39
N SER A 137 25.25 23.87 -1.78
CA SER A 137 24.18 22.88 -1.67
C SER A 137 24.39 21.70 -2.62
N CYS A 138 24.02 20.51 -2.16
CA CYS A 138 23.89 19.32 -2.98
C CYS A 138 22.47 18.75 -2.80
N SER A 139 21.76 18.59 -3.91
CA SER A 139 20.42 18.02 -3.96
C SER A 139 20.32 17.16 -5.21
N ASN A 140 19.58 16.06 -5.13
CA ASN A 140 19.28 15.20 -6.26
C ASN A 140 18.01 14.39 -5.96
N VAL A 141 17.25 14.07 -7.01
CA VAL A 141 16.20 13.06 -6.94
C VAL A 141 16.54 11.99 -7.95
N GLU A 142 16.95 10.82 -7.47
CA GLU A 142 17.26 9.66 -8.31
C GLU A 142 16.07 8.73 -8.37
N VAL A 143 15.63 8.36 -9.57
CA VAL A 143 14.50 7.44 -9.74
C VAL A 143 14.89 6.23 -10.56
N LEU A 144 14.39 5.07 -10.13
CA LEU A 144 14.31 3.82 -10.85
C LEU A 144 12.84 3.39 -10.88
N SER A 145 12.36 2.91 -12.03
CA SER A 145 11.06 2.25 -12.15
C SER A 145 11.10 1.26 -13.30
N GLY A 146 10.98 -0.03 -13.00
CA GLY A 146 11.23 -1.09 -13.97
C GLY A 146 12.63 -0.95 -14.57
N ALA A 147 12.72 -1.01 -15.90
CA ALA A 147 13.98 -0.83 -16.62
C ALA A 147 14.32 0.64 -16.97
N TYR A 148 13.70 1.61 -16.31
CA TYR A 148 13.91 3.03 -16.56
C TYR A 148 14.57 3.69 -15.36
N ALA A 149 15.54 4.57 -15.61
CA ALA A 149 16.16 5.41 -14.59
C ALA A 149 16.26 6.85 -15.08
N TRP A 150 15.98 7.81 -14.21
CA TRP A 150 16.09 9.23 -14.50
C TRP A 150 16.40 10.03 -13.24
N ASN A 151 16.86 11.26 -13.40
CA ASN A 151 16.91 12.23 -12.30
C ASN A 151 15.76 13.22 -12.43
N GLU A 152 15.23 13.68 -11.30
CA GLU A 152 14.21 14.72 -11.25
C GLU A 152 14.81 15.96 -10.53
N ASP A 153 14.45 17.16 -11.00
CA ASP A 153 14.72 18.40 -10.26
C ASP A 153 13.70 18.63 -9.13
N THR A 154 12.49 18.11 -9.30
CA THR A 154 11.41 18.01 -8.32
C THR A 154 10.77 16.63 -8.39
N PRO A 155 10.36 16.02 -7.26
CA PRO A 155 9.67 14.74 -7.28
C PRO A 155 8.50 14.71 -8.28
N GLY A 156 8.47 13.71 -9.16
CA GLY A 156 7.43 13.57 -10.18
C GLY A 156 7.52 14.56 -11.34
N ALA A 157 8.71 15.06 -11.64
CA ALA A 157 8.96 15.88 -12.81
C ALA A 157 8.38 15.27 -14.11
N GLU A 158 7.77 16.12 -14.93
CA GLU A 158 7.14 15.81 -16.22
C GLU A 158 5.95 14.83 -16.16
N LEU A 159 5.42 14.54 -14.97
CA LEU A 159 4.12 13.84 -14.83
C LEU A 159 2.93 14.77 -15.07
N ILE A 160 3.13 16.07 -14.85
CA ILE A 160 2.23 17.12 -15.28
C ILE A 160 2.95 17.86 -16.40
N ALA A 161 2.24 18.14 -17.50
CA ALA A 161 2.79 18.89 -18.62
C ALA A 161 3.44 20.20 -18.12
N ASP A 162 4.65 20.47 -18.60
CA ASP A 162 5.44 21.67 -18.31
C ASP A 162 5.81 21.88 -16.82
N LYS A 163 5.79 20.83 -15.99
CA LYS A 163 6.20 20.89 -14.57
C LYS A 163 7.44 20.05 -14.28
N GLY A 164 8.51 20.70 -13.84
CA GLY A 164 9.78 20.05 -13.53
C GLY A 164 10.49 19.53 -14.78
N LYS A 165 11.66 18.91 -14.56
CA LYS A 165 12.49 18.31 -15.60
C LYS A 165 12.95 16.91 -15.20
N ALA A 166 12.62 15.93 -16.03
CA ALA A 166 13.12 14.58 -15.92
C ALA A 166 14.33 14.40 -16.86
N THR A 167 15.48 14.02 -16.30
CA THR A 167 16.71 13.77 -17.08
C THR A 167 16.93 12.26 -17.20
N PRO A 168 16.76 11.65 -18.38
CA PRO A 168 16.98 10.21 -18.56
C PRO A 168 18.41 9.78 -18.22
N MET A 169 18.55 8.66 -17.50
CA MET A 169 19.84 8.12 -17.01
C MET A 169 20.04 6.65 -17.44
N PRO A 170 20.11 6.33 -18.74
CA PRO A 170 20.21 4.94 -19.21
C PRO A 170 21.43 4.19 -18.66
N ALA A 171 22.54 4.89 -18.43
CA ALA A 171 23.80 4.28 -17.95
C ALA A 171 23.75 3.82 -16.48
N THR A 172 22.75 4.25 -15.69
CA THR A 172 22.65 3.93 -14.26
C THR A 172 21.50 2.98 -13.92
N VAL A 173 20.75 2.49 -14.92
CA VAL A 173 19.62 1.56 -14.72
C VAL A 173 20.06 0.34 -13.92
N GLU A 174 21.11 -0.36 -14.36
CA GLU A 174 21.59 -1.57 -13.68
C GLU A 174 22.13 -1.28 -12.27
N GLU A 175 22.84 -0.15 -12.09
CA GLU A 175 23.36 0.25 -10.78
C GLU A 175 22.22 0.48 -9.77
N ARG A 176 21.18 1.21 -10.17
CA ARG A 176 20.02 1.47 -9.32
C ARG A 176 19.22 0.21 -9.05
N MET A 177 19.11 -0.67 -10.04
CA MET A 177 18.46 -1.98 -9.87
C MET A 177 19.23 -2.86 -8.87
N ILE A 178 20.56 -2.89 -8.97
CA ILE A 178 21.43 -3.55 -7.98
C ILE A 178 21.19 -2.98 -6.59
N ARG A 179 21.12 -1.66 -6.45
CA ARG A 179 20.89 -1.00 -5.16
C ARG A 179 19.54 -1.39 -4.54
N LEU A 180 18.46 -1.36 -5.33
CA LEU A 180 17.12 -1.79 -4.90
C LEU A 180 17.15 -3.24 -4.38
N TRP A 181 17.70 -4.16 -5.18
CA TRP A 181 17.67 -5.60 -4.89
C TRP A 181 18.79 -6.09 -3.99
N ALA A 182 19.80 -5.27 -3.69
CA ALA A 182 20.79 -5.57 -2.66
C ALA A 182 20.38 -5.02 -1.28
N GLY A 183 19.38 -4.13 -1.23
CA GLY A 183 18.87 -3.50 -0.02
C GLY A 183 18.40 -4.49 1.07
N PRO A 184 18.19 -4.03 2.33
CA PRO A 184 17.93 -4.91 3.47
C PRO A 184 16.80 -5.93 3.28
N GLN A 185 15.67 -5.55 2.67
CA GLN A 185 14.62 -6.52 2.28
C GLN A 185 14.69 -6.91 0.80
N GLY A 186 15.22 -6.05 -0.06
CA GLY A 186 15.42 -6.34 -1.49
C GLY A 186 16.27 -7.59 -1.73
N ALA A 187 17.33 -7.78 -0.95
CA ALA A 187 18.23 -8.92 -1.07
C ALA A 187 17.52 -10.25 -0.82
N TRP A 188 16.66 -10.31 0.19
CA TRP A 188 15.84 -11.50 0.43
C TRP A 188 14.89 -11.76 -0.74
N LYS A 189 14.21 -10.71 -1.23
CA LYS A 189 13.26 -10.81 -2.35
C LYS A 189 13.94 -11.30 -3.63
N ALA A 190 15.15 -10.82 -3.91
CA ALA A 190 15.97 -11.28 -5.01
C ALA A 190 16.36 -12.77 -4.83
N ALA A 191 16.78 -13.16 -3.62
CA ALA A 191 17.15 -14.52 -3.31
C ALA A 191 15.98 -15.51 -3.46
N ILE A 192 14.80 -15.22 -2.91
CA ILE A 192 13.62 -16.09 -3.03
C ILE A 192 13.13 -16.15 -4.48
N THR A 193 13.20 -15.02 -5.21
CA THR A 193 12.82 -14.99 -6.64
C THR A 193 13.70 -15.91 -7.47
N GLY A 194 15.00 -15.99 -7.17
CA GLY A 194 15.92 -16.90 -7.84
C GLY A 194 15.63 -18.39 -7.63
N THR A 195 14.73 -18.77 -6.72
CA THR A 195 14.36 -20.17 -6.47
C THR A 195 13.38 -20.77 -7.48
N SER A 196 12.73 -19.94 -8.31
CA SER A 196 11.71 -20.38 -9.27
C SER A 196 11.68 -19.57 -10.56
N ASP A 197 11.21 -20.16 -11.66
CA ASP A 197 11.10 -19.47 -12.95
C ASP A 197 9.94 -18.46 -13.03
N VAL A 198 8.90 -18.63 -12.18
CA VAL A 198 7.73 -17.74 -12.14
C VAL A 198 7.83 -16.84 -10.89
N PRO A 199 8.33 -15.61 -11.03
CA PRO A 199 8.54 -14.69 -9.91
C PRO A 199 7.22 -14.33 -9.24
N GLN A 200 7.07 -14.72 -7.98
CA GLN A 200 5.91 -14.40 -7.16
C GLN A 200 6.19 -13.16 -6.33
N MET A 201 5.25 -12.22 -6.34
CA MET A 201 5.44 -11.00 -5.57
C MET A 201 5.29 -11.21 -4.07
N THR A 202 4.29 -12.00 -3.68
CA THR A 202 4.08 -12.44 -2.31
C THR A 202 4.64 -13.85 -2.20
N ALA A 203 5.97 -13.95 -2.25
CA ALA A 203 6.64 -15.25 -2.19
C ALA A 203 6.48 -15.87 -0.79
N ARG A 204 6.40 -17.19 -0.73
CA ARG A 204 6.30 -17.95 0.52
C ARG A 204 7.43 -18.99 0.60
N PRO A 205 8.36 -18.90 1.57
CA PRO A 205 9.51 -19.82 1.68
C PRO A 205 9.13 -21.30 1.72
N GLN A 206 7.92 -21.61 2.16
CA GLN A 206 7.39 -22.97 2.31
C GLN A 206 7.35 -23.73 0.97
N ARG A 207 7.32 -23.02 -0.17
CA ARG A 207 7.36 -23.61 -1.53
C ARG A 207 8.77 -24.03 -1.96
N VAL A 208 9.82 -23.56 -1.29
CA VAL A 208 11.18 -24.02 -1.56
C VAL A 208 11.28 -25.50 -1.15
N PRO A 209 11.90 -26.38 -1.97
CA PRO A 209 12.10 -27.78 -1.61
C PRO A 209 12.83 -27.90 -0.26
N ALA A 210 12.45 -28.90 0.55
CA ALA A 210 13.14 -29.20 1.80
C ALA A 210 14.49 -29.87 1.53
N ASP A 211 15.42 -29.76 2.49
CA ASP A 211 16.70 -30.49 2.51
C ASP A 211 17.61 -30.24 1.30
N VAL A 212 17.44 -29.11 0.60
CA VAL A 212 18.30 -28.71 -0.52
C VAL A 212 19.14 -27.49 -0.16
N MET A 213 20.39 -27.47 -0.63
CA MET A 213 21.27 -26.30 -0.54
C MET A 213 21.14 -25.36 -1.74
N THR A 214 20.37 -25.76 -2.76
CA THR A 214 20.19 -25.01 -4.00
C THR A 214 18.79 -25.27 -4.57
N ALA A 215 18.11 -24.19 -4.97
CA ALA A 215 16.86 -24.24 -5.71
C ALA A 215 16.91 -23.16 -6.80
N GLY A 216 16.62 -23.52 -8.05
CA GLY A 216 16.78 -22.62 -9.19
C GLY A 216 18.21 -22.07 -9.29
N LYS A 217 18.32 -20.74 -9.27
CA LYS A 217 19.57 -19.97 -9.33
C LYS A 217 20.04 -19.47 -7.95
N THR A 218 19.37 -19.88 -6.88
CA THR A 218 19.70 -19.49 -5.51
C THR A 218 20.31 -20.67 -4.77
N SER A 219 21.45 -20.44 -4.12
CA SER A 219 22.12 -21.42 -3.28
C SER A 219 22.48 -20.82 -1.93
N VAL A 220 22.68 -21.69 -0.93
CA VAL A 220 23.24 -21.33 0.37
C VAL A 220 24.45 -22.21 0.67
N VAL A 221 25.47 -21.60 1.26
CA VAL A 221 26.60 -22.28 1.91
C VAL A 221 26.77 -21.71 3.31
N TRP A 222 27.54 -22.39 4.16
CA TRP A 222 27.81 -21.95 5.53
C TRP A 222 29.29 -21.68 5.71
N GLU A 223 29.64 -20.44 6.05
CA GLU A 223 31.02 -20.00 6.27
C GLU A 223 31.13 -19.43 7.69
N ASN A 224 32.06 -19.95 8.49
CA ASN A 224 32.24 -19.52 9.89
C ASN A 224 30.92 -19.51 10.70
N ASN A 225 30.09 -20.53 10.48
CA ASN A 225 28.75 -20.69 11.08
C ASN A 225 27.74 -19.59 10.72
N LYS A 226 27.97 -18.84 9.64
CA LYS A 226 27.01 -17.90 9.05
C LYS A 226 26.50 -18.43 7.71
N PRO A 227 25.19 -18.30 7.42
CA PRO A 227 24.68 -18.62 6.09
C PRO A 227 25.13 -17.53 5.09
N VAL A 228 25.57 -18.00 3.92
CA VAL A 228 26.00 -17.17 2.79
C VAL A 228 25.20 -17.61 1.57
N LEU A 229 24.32 -16.74 1.08
CA LEU A 229 23.47 -17.04 -0.07
C LEU A 229 24.05 -16.44 -1.34
N THR A 230 23.98 -17.16 -2.45
CA THR A 230 24.29 -16.65 -3.78
C THR A 230 23.04 -16.66 -4.65
N PHE A 231 22.72 -15.53 -5.31
CA PHE A 231 21.49 -15.37 -6.09
C PHE A 231 21.64 -14.30 -7.19
N PRO A 232 20.83 -14.35 -8.27
CA PRO A 232 20.83 -13.32 -9.30
C PRO A 232 20.13 -12.03 -8.85
N ILE A 233 20.49 -10.89 -9.46
CA ILE A 233 19.75 -9.64 -9.31
C ILE A 233 18.64 -9.55 -10.36
N PRO A 234 17.35 -9.41 -9.97
CA PRO A 234 16.25 -9.24 -10.90
C PRO A 234 16.47 -8.05 -11.85
N GLY A 235 16.31 -8.26 -13.15
CA GLY A 235 16.48 -7.22 -14.18
C GLY A 235 17.93 -6.91 -14.57
N VAL A 236 18.93 -7.56 -13.98
CA VAL A 236 20.36 -7.38 -14.33
C VAL A 236 21.02 -8.75 -14.60
N PRO A 237 20.99 -9.25 -15.85
CA PRO A 237 21.33 -10.64 -16.16
C PRO A 237 22.74 -11.10 -15.74
N THR A 238 23.70 -10.18 -15.75
CA THR A 238 25.11 -10.45 -15.44
C THR A 238 25.46 -10.24 -13.97
N ALA A 239 24.52 -9.76 -13.16
CA ALA A 239 24.76 -9.45 -11.77
C ALA A 239 24.43 -10.63 -10.86
N ILE A 240 25.44 -11.07 -10.10
CA ILE A 240 25.32 -12.11 -9.07
C ILE A 240 25.63 -11.49 -7.72
N ALA A 241 24.72 -11.68 -6.77
CA ALA A 241 24.83 -11.23 -5.40
C ALA A 241 25.24 -12.39 -4.48
N THR A 242 26.04 -12.06 -3.47
CA THR A 242 26.39 -12.93 -2.36
C THR A 242 26.02 -12.21 -1.06
N ALA A 243 25.04 -12.73 -0.30
CA ALA A 243 24.62 -12.16 0.97
C ALA A 243 25.11 -13.01 2.14
N THR A 244 25.87 -12.40 3.05
CA THR A 244 26.23 -12.98 4.36
C THR A 244 25.21 -12.51 5.39
N LEU A 245 24.58 -13.44 6.11
CA LEU A 245 23.62 -13.11 7.16
C LEU A 245 24.25 -13.21 8.55
N ASN A 246 23.74 -12.40 9.49
CA ASN A 246 24.15 -12.44 10.89
C ASN A 246 23.47 -13.60 11.66
N ASP A 247 23.69 -13.62 12.98
CA ASP A 247 23.11 -14.59 13.92
C ASP A 247 21.57 -14.57 13.99
N LYS A 248 20.93 -13.49 13.54
CA LYS A 248 19.48 -13.35 13.38
C LYS A 248 19.02 -13.51 11.94
N PHE A 249 19.85 -14.09 11.07
CA PHE A 249 19.57 -14.28 9.64
C PHE A 249 19.24 -12.96 8.89
N MET A 250 19.61 -11.80 9.42
CA MET A 250 19.50 -10.53 8.69
C MET A 250 20.79 -10.30 7.90
N ALA A 251 20.69 -9.82 6.66
CA ALA A 251 21.88 -9.51 5.86
C ALA A 251 22.78 -8.51 6.59
N GLU A 252 24.03 -8.89 6.88
CA GLU A 252 25.04 -7.94 7.37
C GLU A 252 25.89 -7.38 6.24
N ARG A 253 25.98 -8.13 5.13
CA ARG A 253 26.73 -7.74 3.93
C ARG A 253 26.14 -8.38 2.68
N VAL A 254 26.02 -7.62 1.60
CA VAL A 254 25.65 -8.10 0.27
C VAL A 254 26.69 -7.60 -0.73
N VAL A 255 27.39 -8.52 -1.40
CA VAL A 255 28.37 -8.19 -2.44
C VAL A 255 27.80 -8.59 -3.79
N VAL A 256 27.71 -7.64 -4.72
CA VAL A 256 27.20 -7.87 -6.08
C VAL A 256 28.33 -7.69 -7.09
N LYS A 257 28.59 -8.71 -7.89
CA LYS A 257 29.50 -8.64 -9.04
C LYS A 257 28.69 -8.47 -10.32
N ASN A 258 28.99 -7.44 -11.11
CA ASN A 258 28.41 -7.22 -12.43
C ASN A 258 29.52 -6.87 -13.43
N GLY A 259 29.97 -7.89 -14.19
CA GLY A 259 31.17 -7.76 -15.04
C GLY A 259 32.40 -7.37 -14.22
N ALA A 260 33.07 -6.29 -14.60
CA ALA A 260 34.24 -5.76 -13.88
C ALA A 260 33.88 -4.93 -12.63
N LYS A 261 32.60 -4.58 -12.43
CA LYS A 261 32.16 -3.77 -11.29
C LYS A 261 31.81 -4.65 -10.10
N THR A 262 32.21 -4.19 -8.91
CA THR A 262 31.81 -4.79 -7.63
C THR A 262 31.09 -3.75 -6.79
N TYR A 263 29.92 -4.12 -6.27
CA TYR A 263 29.14 -3.34 -5.32
C TYR A 263 29.15 -4.07 -3.98
N ASP A 264 29.42 -3.37 -2.89
CA ASP A 264 29.52 -3.96 -1.55
C ASP A 264 28.66 -3.14 -0.59
N PHE A 265 27.59 -3.77 -0.12
CA PHE A 265 26.62 -3.19 0.79
C PHE A 265 26.82 -3.80 2.17
N THR A 266 26.89 -2.97 3.21
CA THR A 266 26.94 -3.44 4.61
C THR A 266 25.80 -2.84 5.42
N TYR A 267 25.23 -3.66 6.29
CA TYR A 267 24.06 -3.33 7.09
C TYR A 267 24.28 -3.66 8.56
N SER A 268 23.88 -2.75 9.43
CA SER A 268 23.95 -2.96 10.89
C SER A 268 22.85 -2.20 11.62
N ASN A 269 22.78 -2.39 12.94
CA ASN A 269 21.81 -1.74 13.83
C ASN A 269 20.35 -1.98 13.41
N TYR A 270 20.02 -3.23 13.07
CA TYR A 270 18.66 -3.63 12.75
C TYR A 270 17.73 -3.45 13.95
N LYS A 271 16.61 -2.76 13.72
CA LYS A 271 15.47 -2.67 14.64
C LYS A 271 14.21 -2.28 13.87
N ASP A 272 13.07 -2.30 14.54
CA ASP A 272 11.88 -1.61 14.06
C ASP A 272 12.13 -0.08 14.14
N TRP A 273 12.23 0.56 12.97
CA TRP A 273 12.42 2.01 12.83
C TRP A 273 11.11 2.74 12.52
N ASN A 274 9.97 2.04 12.54
CA ASN A 274 8.66 2.66 12.34
C ASN A 274 8.34 3.62 13.49
N ASN A 275 7.29 4.41 13.32
CA ASN A 275 6.82 5.27 14.39
C ASN A 275 6.60 4.45 15.69
N PRO A 276 7.16 4.86 16.84
CA PRO A 276 6.97 4.12 18.09
C PRO A 276 5.52 3.94 18.55
N LEU A 277 4.59 4.80 18.11
CA LEU A 277 3.14 4.65 18.34
C LEU A 277 2.48 3.66 17.39
N ASN A 278 3.16 3.26 16.32
CA ASN A 278 2.68 2.34 15.31
C ASN A 278 3.79 1.38 14.86
N PRO A 279 4.33 0.55 15.78
CA PRO A 279 5.32 -0.45 15.42
C PRO A 279 4.70 -1.46 14.46
N ALA A 280 5.43 -1.77 13.38
CA ALA A 280 4.99 -2.72 12.36
C ALA A 280 5.74 -4.05 12.47
N GLU A 281 6.57 -4.21 13.50
CA GLU A 281 7.38 -5.40 13.77
C GLU A 281 8.25 -5.82 12.56
N ALA A 282 8.61 -4.84 11.74
CA ALA A 282 9.43 -5.03 10.55
C ALA A 282 10.77 -4.34 10.73
N PHE A 283 11.83 -5.14 10.71
CA PHE A 283 13.16 -4.68 11.04
C PHE A 283 13.85 -4.14 9.79
N TYR A 284 14.48 -2.98 9.93
CA TYR A 284 15.28 -2.36 8.88
C TYR A 284 16.67 -1.99 9.39
N ALA A 285 17.63 -1.90 8.47
CA ALA A 285 19.01 -1.55 8.81
C ALA A 285 19.08 -0.11 9.33
N GLY A 286 19.71 0.08 10.49
CA GLY A 286 19.94 1.38 11.09
C GLY A 286 21.11 2.14 10.48
N ARG A 287 22.09 1.41 9.95
CA ARG A 287 23.22 1.95 9.18
C ARG A 287 23.41 1.14 7.91
N MET A 288 23.55 1.84 6.79
CA MET A 288 23.70 1.27 5.45
C MET A 288 24.88 1.95 4.77
N THR A 289 25.89 1.17 4.39
CA THR A 289 27.02 1.67 3.60
C THR A 289 27.04 0.94 2.26
N GLU A 290 27.24 1.68 1.18
CA GLU A 290 27.42 1.19 -0.18
C GLU A 290 28.81 1.60 -0.66
N LYS A 291 29.57 0.62 -1.17
CA LYS A 291 30.83 0.83 -1.85
C LYS A 291 30.73 0.34 -3.28
N GLN A 292 31.38 1.06 -4.19
CA GLN A 292 31.57 0.64 -5.57
C GLN A 292 33.08 0.55 -5.84
N ASN A 293 33.54 -0.62 -6.28
CA ASN A 293 34.95 -0.92 -6.51
C ASN A 293 35.85 -0.52 -5.33
N GLY A 294 35.36 -0.73 -4.09
CA GLY A 294 36.05 -0.40 -2.85
C GLY A 294 35.88 1.05 -2.35
N ALA A 295 35.44 1.99 -3.19
CA ALA A 295 35.19 3.38 -2.80
C ALA A 295 33.80 3.53 -2.19
N VAL A 296 33.67 4.23 -1.05
CA VAL A 296 32.37 4.52 -0.42
C VAL A 296 31.60 5.52 -1.28
N VAL A 297 30.44 5.11 -1.77
CA VAL A 297 29.53 5.96 -2.54
C VAL A 297 28.38 6.48 -1.68
N ARG A 298 28.04 5.78 -0.60
CA ARG A 298 26.95 6.15 0.31
C ARG A 298 27.15 5.55 1.69
N ASP A 299 26.84 6.31 2.73
CA ASP A 299 26.80 5.87 4.12
C ASP A 299 25.67 6.61 4.84
N ILE A 300 24.55 5.92 5.08
CA ILE A 300 23.30 6.50 5.58
C ILE A 300 22.93 5.84 6.91
N THR A 301 22.53 6.66 7.87
CA THR A 301 21.92 6.25 9.13
C THR A 301 20.42 6.51 9.05
N THR A 302 19.62 5.45 9.24
CA THR A 302 18.16 5.51 9.24
C THR A 302 17.65 6.27 10.46
N THR A 303 16.65 7.11 10.25
CA THR A 303 15.97 7.85 11.32
C THR A 303 14.57 7.31 11.57
N VAL A 304 13.80 7.08 10.50
CA VAL A 304 12.41 6.57 10.55
C VAL A 304 12.16 5.72 9.32
N THR A 305 11.44 4.61 9.49
CA THR A 305 10.84 3.84 8.38
C THR A 305 9.33 3.94 8.42
N GLU A 306 8.69 3.61 7.32
CA GLU A 306 7.26 3.39 7.25
C GLU A 306 6.98 2.18 6.34
N THR A 307 6.79 1.03 6.99
CA THR A 307 6.78 -0.30 6.37
C THR A 307 5.37 -0.83 6.10
N GLY A 308 4.33 -0.17 6.60
CA GLY A 308 2.92 -0.52 6.42
C GLY A 308 2.37 -0.26 5.01
N GLN A 309 3.14 -0.56 3.95
CA GLN A 309 2.75 -0.40 2.55
C GLN A 309 2.18 0.98 2.17
N MET A 310 2.99 2.04 2.33
CA MET A 310 2.60 3.40 1.93
C MET A 310 2.28 3.53 0.44
N TYR A 311 1.45 4.52 0.11
CA TYR A 311 1.24 4.96 -1.27
C TYR A 311 2.57 5.43 -1.85
N VAL A 312 3.16 4.60 -2.72
CA VAL A 312 4.43 4.87 -3.39
C VAL A 312 4.28 4.56 -4.88
N VAL A 313 4.35 5.59 -5.70
CA VAL A 313 4.25 5.49 -7.16
C VAL A 313 5.46 6.14 -7.85
N MET A 314 5.87 5.53 -8.96
CA MET A 314 6.97 6.00 -9.81
C MET A 314 6.61 5.82 -11.29
N PRO A 315 5.53 6.47 -11.76
CA PRO A 315 5.19 6.45 -13.18
C PRO A 315 6.37 7.01 -13.99
N VAL A 316 6.68 6.37 -15.12
CA VAL A 316 7.80 6.77 -15.97
C VAL A 316 7.32 7.89 -16.91
N PRO A 317 7.94 9.09 -16.90
CA PRO A 317 7.59 10.17 -17.81
C PRO A 317 7.72 9.77 -19.28
N ALA A 318 6.89 10.37 -20.15
CA ALA A 318 6.89 10.05 -21.58
C ALA A 318 8.25 10.33 -22.25
N SER A 319 8.94 11.39 -21.84
CA SER A 319 10.30 11.74 -22.29
C SER A 319 11.33 10.65 -21.97
N VAL A 320 11.27 10.09 -20.76
CA VAL A 320 12.15 9.01 -20.31
C VAL A 320 11.85 7.71 -21.06
N LYS A 321 10.56 7.38 -21.24
CA LYS A 321 10.15 6.21 -22.05
C LYS A 321 10.65 6.32 -23.50
N ALA A 322 10.63 7.52 -24.07
CA ALA A 322 11.13 7.76 -25.43
C ALA A 322 12.66 7.70 -25.53
N ALA A 323 13.37 8.19 -24.51
CA ALA A 323 14.83 8.28 -24.50
C ALA A 323 15.54 6.96 -24.18
N ILE A 324 14.93 6.08 -23.38
CA ILE A 324 15.54 4.83 -22.94
C ILE A 324 14.87 3.67 -23.66
N LYS A 325 15.67 2.83 -24.32
CA LYS A 325 15.25 1.54 -24.86
C LYS A 325 15.76 0.42 -23.95
N PRO A 326 14.91 -0.14 -23.06
CA PRO A 326 15.33 -1.19 -22.16
C PRO A 326 15.91 -2.40 -22.89
N THR A 327 17.07 -2.86 -22.46
CA THR A 327 17.68 -4.10 -22.93
C THR A 327 17.24 -5.29 -22.08
N ASN A 328 16.97 -5.06 -20.79
CA ASN A 328 16.54 -6.05 -19.82
C ASN A 328 15.37 -5.48 -19.01
N GLN A 329 14.43 -6.33 -18.61
CA GLN A 329 13.31 -5.96 -17.74
C GLN A 329 13.39 -6.78 -16.45
N PRO A 330 13.06 -6.19 -15.29
CA PRO A 330 12.80 -6.98 -14.11
C PRO A 330 11.58 -7.89 -14.33
N PRO A 331 11.42 -8.94 -13.51
CA PRO A 331 10.22 -9.74 -13.43
C PRO A 331 8.92 -8.96 -13.57
N ASN A 332 8.00 -9.47 -14.41
CA ASN A 332 6.60 -9.08 -14.31
C ASN A 332 5.98 -9.82 -13.13
N TRP A 333 5.87 -9.12 -12.00
CA TRP A 333 5.43 -9.68 -10.75
C TRP A 333 3.99 -10.17 -10.81
N THR A 334 3.77 -11.47 -10.64
CA THR A 334 2.41 -11.99 -10.53
C THR A 334 1.89 -11.81 -9.11
N LEU A 335 0.78 -11.07 -8.96
CA LEU A 335 -0.07 -11.17 -7.78
C LEU A 335 -1.12 -12.24 -8.10
N THR A 336 -0.90 -13.47 -7.63
CA THR A 336 -1.84 -14.57 -7.92
C THR A 336 -3.09 -14.40 -7.06
N PHE A 337 -4.22 -14.02 -7.67
CA PHE A 337 -5.54 -14.15 -7.05
C PHE A 337 -6.27 -15.28 -7.71
N ASN A 338 -7.11 -15.98 -6.94
CA ASN A 338 -8.00 -17.01 -7.46
C ASN A 338 -8.71 -16.45 -8.70
N THR A 339 -8.39 -17.04 -9.87
CA THR A 339 -9.05 -16.72 -11.13
C THR A 339 -10.57 -16.84 -10.89
N PRO A 340 -11.38 -15.86 -11.36
CA PRO A 340 -12.81 -16.05 -11.37
C PRO A 340 -13.11 -17.40 -12.02
N PRO A 341 -13.98 -18.25 -11.43
CA PRO A 341 -14.33 -19.53 -12.03
C PRO A 341 -14.67 -19.33 -13.50
N ALA A 342 -14.22 -20.25 -14.35
CA ALA A 342 -14.50 -20.23 -15.78
C ALA A 342 -15.99 -19.94 -16.04
N GLN A 343 -16.24 -19.12 -17.06
CA GLN A 343 -17.56 -18.72 -17.50
C GLN A 343 -18.46 -19.96 -17.61
N ILE A 344 -19.52 -20.02 -16.80
CA ILE A 344 -20.53 -21.07 -16.93
C ILE A 344 -21.19 -20.88 -18.30
N ALA A 345 -21.56 -21.97 -18.97
CA ALA A 345 -22.25 -21.95 -20.26
C ALA A 345 -23.36 -20.88 -20.27
N ALA A 346 -23.32 -20.00 -21.27
CA ALA A 346 -24.13 -18.79 -21.29
C ALA A 346 -25.62 -19.12 -21.29
N THR A 347 -26.33 -18.72 -20.23
CA THR A 347 -27.78 -18.53 -20.27
C THR A 347 -28.08 -17.32 -21.16
N GLU A 348 -29.20 -17.36 -21.87
CA GLU A 348 -29.66 -16.22 -22.67
C GLU A 348 -29.87 -15.00 -21.74
N THR A 349 -29.35 -13.83 -22.15
CA THR A 349 -29.53 -12.59 -21.39
C THR A 349 -31.01 -12.18 -21.43
N PRO A 350 -31.70 -12.09 -20.29
CA PRO A 350 -33.08 -11.59 -20.26
C PRO A 350 -33.17 -10.17 -20.80
N ARG A 351 -34.21 -9.90 -21.57
CA ARG A 351 -34.46 -8.59 -22.19
C ARG A 351 -35.82 -8.05 -21.77
N ARG A 352 -35.92 -6.73 -21.66
CA ARG A 352 -37.18 -6.02 -21.43
C ARG A 352 -37.91 -5.80 -22.76
N ALA A 353 -39.12 -5.26 -22.69
CA ALA A 353 -39.97 -5.02 -23.85
C ALA A 353 -39.36 -4.03 -24.87
N ASP A 354 -38.46 -3.15 -24.43
CA ASP A 354 -37.68 -2.24 -25.27
C ASP A 354 -36.48 -2.92 -25.97
N GLY A 355 -36.31 -4.23 -25.78
CA GLY A 355 -35.21 -5.02 -26.33
C GLY A 355 -33.88 -4.85 -25.60
N LYS A 356 -33.78 -3.98 -24.58
CA LYS A 356 -32.57 -3.81 -23.78
C LYS A 356 -32.42 -4.94 -22.77
N PRO A 357 -31.18 -5.29 -22.38
CA PRO A 357 -30.96 -6.23 -21.28
C PRO A 357 -31.70 -5.77 -20.03
N ASP A 358 -32.43 -6.68 -19.40
CA ASP A 358 -33.01 -6.43 -18.08
C ASP A 358 -31.88 -6.51 -17.05
N LEU A 359 -31.62 -5.45 -16.30
CA LEU A 359 -30.62 -5.45 -15.23
C LEU A 359 -31.25 -5.71 -13.85
N THR A 360 -32.59 -5.79 -13.77
CA THR A 360 -33.32 -6.02 -12.53
C THR A 360 -32.88 -7.34 -11.90
N GLY A 361 -32.55 -7.28 -10.62
CA GLY A 361 -32.11 -8.45 -9.88
C GLY A 361 -31.27 -8.14 -8.66
N ASN A 362 -30.98 -9.20 -7.92
CA ASN A 362 -30.11 -9.18 -6.76
C ASN A 362 -28.74 -9.67 -7.19
N TRP A 363 -27.74 -8.82 -7.05
CA TRP A 363 -26.41 -9.06 -7.57
C TRP A 363 -25.43 -9.26 -6.43
N GLY A 364 -24.61 -10.31 -6.55
CA GLY A 364 -23.58 -10.63 -5.59
C GLY A 364 -22.58 -9.49 -5.44
N GLY A 365 -22.16 -9.24 -4.20
CA GLY A 365 -21.12 -8.26 -3.91
C GLY A 365 -19.76 -8.75 -4.39
N ALA A 366 -19.37 -8.35 -5.60
CA ALA A 366 -18.00 -8.57 -6.09
C ALA A 366 -17.00 -7.94 -5.09
N PRO A 367 -15.82 -8.53 -4.85
CA PRO A 367 -14.80 -7.93 -3.99
C PRO A 367 -14.54 -6.48 -4.37
N ASN A 368 -14.49 -5.59 -3.37
CA ASN A 368 -14.10 -4.19 -3.57
C ASN A 368 -12.70 -4.00 -2.97
N PRO A 369 -11.64 -4.05 -3.78
CA PRO A 369 -10.26 -4.10 -3.30
C PRO A 369 -9.84 -2.82 -2.59
N VAL A 370 -10.53 -1.69 -2.83
CA VAL A 370 -10.26 -0.44 -2.14
C VAL A 370 -10.92 -0.33 -0.76
N THR A 371 -11.79 -1.28 -0.41
CA THR A 371 -12.27 -1.50 0.97
C THR A 371 -11.62 -2.77 1.52
N GLY A 372 -10.55 -2.59 2.29
CA GLY A 372 -9.83 -3.70 2.91
C GLY A 372 -10.59 -4.34 4.08
N SER A 373 -10.19 -5.55 4.47
CA SER A 373 -10.64 -6.21 5.70
C SER A 373 -9.68 -5.92 6.85
N GLY A 374 -10.15 -5.38 7.98
CA GLY A 374 -9.33 -5.11 9.18
C GLY A 374 -9.72 -3.80 9.87
N THR A 375 -9.11 -3.48 11.03
CA THR A 375 -9.35 -2.23 11.77
C THR A 375 -8.48 -1.08 11.23
N ARG A 376 -8.79 0.17 11.58
CA ARG A 376 -8.14 1.37 11.01
C ARG A 376 -6.85 1.72 11.76
N ARG A 377 -5.86 2.26 11.04
CA ARG A 377 -4.54 2.65 11.58
C ARG A 377 -4.65 3.80 12.59
N CYS A 378 -3.91 3.69 13.68
CA CYS A 378 -3.68 4.76 14.65
C CYS A 378 -2.62 5.76 14.17
N GLY A 379 -2.91 7.04 14.38
CA GLY A 379 -2.09 8.17 13.96
C GLY A 379 -0.77 8.30 14.74
N PRO A 380 0.34 8.69 14.08
CA PRO A 380 1.66 8.99 14.63
C PRO A 380 1.80 9.81 15.92
N THR A 381 0.79 10.58 16.34
CA THR A 381 0.80 11.34 17.62
C THR A 381 -0.49 11.20 18.42
N GLN A 382 -1.32 10.18 18.15
CA GLN A 382 -2.48 9.90 18.98
C GLN A 382 -2.03 9.26 20.30
N VAL A 383 -2.15 10.04 21.37
CA VAL A 383 -1.87 9.58 22.74
C VAL A 383 -3.05 8.76 23.28
N PRO A 384 -2.84 7.98 24.36
CA PRO A 384 -3.94 7.50 25.20
C PRO A 384 -4.87 8.67 25.53
N GLY A 385 -6.08 8.62 24.99
CA GLY A 385 -7.07 9.68 25.10
C GLY A 385 -7.13 10.73 23.98
N ALA A 386 -6.54 10.44 22.81
CA ALA A 386 -6.77 11.19 21.58
C ALA A 386 -7.27 10.26 20.46
N GLY A 387 -8.34 10.67 19.78
CA GLY A 387 -9.12 9.86 18.83
C GLY A 387 -10.61 10.06 19.08
N ILE A 388 -11.47 9.37 18.32
CA ILE A 388 -12.94 9.47 18.47
C ILE A 388 -13.42 9.02 19.86
N ASN A 389 -12.61 8.24 20.59
CA ASN A 389 -12.80 7.99 22.02
C ASN A 389 -11.56 8.47 22.82
N PRO A 390 -11.66 9.60 23.53
CA PRO A 390 -10.58 10.22 24.30
C PRO A 390 -10.32 9.58 25.68
N GLU A 391 -10.86 8.41 25.98
CA GLU A 391 -10.56 7.69 27.24
C GLU A 391 -9.94 6.31 27.01
N VAL A 392 -10.42 5.62 25.98
CA VAL A 392 -9.86 4.35 25.55
C VAL A 392 -8.58 4.60 24.74
N GLY A 393 -8.54 5.58 23.83
CA GLY A 393 -7.40 5.74 22.91
C GLY A 393 -7.08 4.45 22.12
N CYS A 394 -5.91 4.38 21.49
CA CYS A 394 -5.42 3.16 20.83
C CYS A 394 -4.92 2.11 21.86
N LYS A 395 -5.80 1.61 22.74
CA LYS A 395 -5.41 0.72 23.86
C LYS A 395 -5.76 -0.74 23.66
N THR A 396 -6.76 -1.08 22.86
CA THR A 396 -7.10 -2.48 22.68
C THR A 396 -6.26 -3.08 21.56
N GLY A 397 -5.98 -4.38 21.65
CA GLY A 397 -5.47 -5.12 20.51
C GLY A 397 -6.35 -4.87 19.28
N GLN A 398 -7.66 -4.57 19.41
CA GLN A 398 -8.62 -4.32 18.32
C GLN A 398 -8.44 -2.96 17.63
N ASP A 399 -7.96 -1.93 18.33
CA ASP A 399 -7.56 -0.64 17.74
C ASP A 399 -6.16 -0.70 17.10
N ASN A 400 -5.45 -1.78 17.39
CA ASN A 400 -4.10 -2.08 16.94
C ASN A 400 -4.07 -3.48 16.28
N PHE A 401 -5.18 -3.93 15.68
CA PHE A 401 -5.42 -5.37 15.39
C PHE A 401 -4.53 -5.83 14.25
N TRP A 402 -3.35 -6.23 14.69
CA TRP A 402 -2.23 -6.90 14.08
C TRP A 402 -1.71 -6.15 12.87
N VAL A 403 -0.47 -5.67 13.01
CA VAL A 403 0.55 -5.52 11.98
C VAL A 403 0.09 -6.00 10.59
N ASP A 404 -0.40 -7.23 10.47
CA ASP A 404 -1.09 -7.78 9.31
C ASP A 404 -2.04 -6.84 8.52
N TYR A 405 -2.95 -6.01 9.08
CA TYR A 405 -3.82 -5.16 8.22
C TYR A 405 -3.02 -4.18 7.35
N GLU A 406 -2.01 -3.53 7.94
CA GLU A 406 -1.16 -2.57 7.22
C GLU A 406 -0.37 -3.24 6.08
N TRP A 407 -0.28 -4.57 6.12
CA TRP A 407 0.51 -5.37 5.20
C TRP A 407 -0.33 -6.26 4.30
N LEU A 408 -1.54 -6.66 4.72
CA LEU A 408 -2.44 -7.65 4.10
C LEU A 408 -3.67 -7.00 3.46
N SER A 409 -3.97 -5.72 3.75
CA SER A 409 -5.15 -5.04 3.21
C SER A 409 -5.09 -4.93 1.68
N PRO A 410 -6.06 -5.48 0.92
CA PRO A 410 -6.15 -5.33 -0.53
C PRO A 410 -6.09 -3.86 -1.00
N SER A 411 -6.55 -2.93 -0.15
CA SER A 411 -6.55 -1.49 -0.45
C SER A 411 -5.15 -0.91 -0.52
N ARG A 412 -4.19 -1.52 0.18
CA ARG A 412 -2.75 -1.18 0.13
C ARG A 412 -2.03 -1.98 -0.94
N PHE A 413 -2.58 -3.14 -1.31
CA PHE A 413 -2.00 -3.96 -2.37
C PHE A 413 -2.12 -3.43 -3.78
N GLY A 414 -3.02 -2.48 -4.01
CA GLY A 414 -3.28 -1.99 -5.36
C GLY A 414 -3.58 -3.14 -6.31
N VAL A 415 -4.21 -4.23 -5.81
CA VAL A 415 -4.47 -5.47 -6.55
C VAL A 415 -5.22 -5.19 -7.86
N TRP A 416 -5.97 -4.09 -7.88
CA TRP A 416 -6.80 -3.63 -8.99
C TRP A 416 -6.38 -2.22 -9.44
N GLY A 417 -5.12 -1.85 -9.19
CA GLY A 417 -4.58 -0.50 -9.40
C GLY A 417 -4.91 0.47 -8.25
N LEU A 418 -4.12 1.54 -8.17
CA LEU A 418 -4.38 2.73 -7.37
C LEU A 418 -4.41 3.93 -8.32
N PRO A 419 -5.20 4.97 -8.05
CA PRO A 419 -5.13 6.21 -8.83
C PRO A 419 -3.73 6.80 -8.73
N VAL A 420 -3.21 7.32 -9.85
CA VAL A 420 -1.92 8.00 -9.87
C VAL A 420 -2.16 9.48 -9.62
N TYR A 421 -2.01 9.88 -8.36
CA TYR A 421 -2.11 11.28 -7.97
C TYR A 421 -0.97 12.13 -8.53
N LYS A 422 -1.25 13.41 -8.72
CA LYS A 422 -0.24 14.43 -8.99
C LYS A 422 0.79 14.52 -7.85
N PRO A 423 2.06 14.87 -8.14
CA PRO A 423 3.14 14.80 -7.17
C PRO A 423 2.92 15.61 -5.89
N GLU A 424 2.27 16.76 -5.98
CA GLU A 424 1.94 17.62 -4.85
C GLU A 424 1.05 16.95 -3.78
N PHE A 425 0.38 15.85 -4.12
CA PHE A 425 -0.52 15.13 -3.21
C PHE A 425 0.07 13.87 -2.58
N TRP A 426 1.26 13.42 -3.02
CA TRP A 426 1.82 12.16 -2.53
C TRP A 426 2.03 12.15 -1.02
N ASP A 427 2.56 13.23 -0.45
CA ASP A 427 2.77 13.36 1.00
C ASP A 427 1.44 13.41 1.76
N LYS A 428 0.43 14.10 1.20
CA LYS A 428 -0.92 14.17 1.78
C LYS A 428 -1.58 12.79 1.85
N ILE A 429 -1.46 11.96 0.82
CA ILE A 429 -2.05 10.60 0.84
C ILE A 429 -1.36 9.74 1.88
N GLN A 430 -0.02 9.80 1.96
CA GLN A 430 0.73 9.08 2.99
C GLN A 430 0.33 9.53 4.39
N GLU A 431 0.13 10.84 4.61
CA GLU A 431 -0.41 11.37 5.87
C GLU A 431 -1.82 10.84 6.14
N LEU A 432 -2.76 10.96 5.19
CA LEU A 432 -4.12 10.49 5.39
C LEU A 432 -4.18 8.98 5.68
N ASP A 433 -3.31 8.17 5.06
CA ASP A 433 -3.19 6.76 5.41
C ASP A 433 -2.67 6.56 6.84
N GLN A 434 -1.59 7.25 7.22
CA GLN A 434 -1.02 7.21 8.57
C GLN A 434 -2.04 7.63 9.64
N TRP A 435 -2.96 8.52 9.30
CA TRP A 435 -3.95 9.12 10.20
C TRP A 435 -5.39 8.72 9.87
N THR A 436 -5.58 7.53 9.28
CA THR A 436 -6.88 7.07 8.80
C THR A 436 -7.95 7.11 9.89
N ASN A 437 -7.69 6.66 11.11
CA ASN A 437 -8.70 6.68 12.17
C ASN A 437 -9.18 8.10 12.56
N LYS A 438 -8.37 9.14 12.29
CA LYS A 438 -8.67 10.55 12.59
C LYS A 438 -9.43 11.21 11.44
N TYR A 439 -8.99 10.97 10.21
CA TYR A 439 -9.45 11.72 9.04
C TYR A 439 -10.46 10.96 8.17
N ASP A 440 -10.63 9.65 8.36
CA ASP A 440 -11.54 8.85 7.52
C ASP A 440 -13.01 9.25 7.78
N PRO A 441 -13.74 9.78 6.77
CA PRO A 441 -15.10 10.31 6.92
C PRO A 441 -16.14 9.26 7.37
N VAL A 442 -15.88 7.98 7.11
CA VAL A 442 -16.75 6.90 7.60
C VAL A 442 -16.83 6.87 9.12
N MET A 443 -15.81 7.44 9.79
CA MET A 443 -15.74 7.54 11.24
C MET A 443 -16.59 8.69 11.79
N THR A 444 -17.22 9.50 10.94
CA THR A 444 -18.17 10.56 11.33
C THR A 444 -19.55 10.33 10.72
N CYS A 445 -19.87 9.06 10.41
CA CYS A 445 -21.17 8.63 9.85
C CYS A 445 -21.56 9.24 8.50
N GLN A 446 -20.59 9.83 7.80
CA GLN A 446 -20.79 10.24 6.42
C GLN A 446 -20.98 9.00 5.52
N PRO A 447 -21.84 9.09 4.48
CA PRO A 447 -21.89 8.10 3.41
C PRO A 447 -20.51 7.82 2.81
N LEU A 448 -20.27 6.59 2.37
CA LEU A 448 -18.98 6.17 1.80
C LEU A 448 -18.67 6.84 0.46
N GLY A 449 -19.71 7.10 -0.34
CA GLY A 449 -19.57 7.54 -1.73
C GLY A 449 -19.01 6.45 -2.65
N LEU A 450 -18.63 6.85 -3.87
CA LEU A 450 -18.09 5.95 -4.90
C LEU A 450 -16.60 6.24 -5.14
N PRO A 451 -15.79 5.23 -5.50
CA PRO A 451 -16.13 3.81 -5.62
C PRO A 451 -16.15 3.02 -4.30
N ARG A 452 -15.97 3.70 -3.15
CA ARG A 452 -15.76 3.03 -1.86
C ARG A 452 -16.93 2.16 -1.41
N HIS A 453 -18.18 2.57 -1.64
CA HIS A 453 -19.33 1.72 -1.32
C HIS A 453 -19.36 0.43 -2.18
N GLY A 454 -18.70 0.43 -3.33
CA GLY A 454 -18.61 -0.72 -4.21
C GLY A 454 -19.76 -0.75 -5.23
N THR A 455 -20.34 -1.92 -5.45
CA THR A 455 -21.35 -2.16 -6.48
C THR A 455 -22.74 -2.31 -5.84
N PRO A 456 -23.84 -2.04 -6.58
CA PRO A 456 -25.18 -2.28 -6.07
C PRO A 456 -25.37 -3.76 -5.73
N ARG A 457 -26.10 -4.03 -4.64
CA ARG A 457 -26.57 -5.37 -4.27
C ARG A 457 -27.92 -5.71 -4.89
N ARG A 458 -28.69 -4.69 -5.26
CA ARG A 458 -29.97 -4.83 -5.95
C ARG A 458 -30.14 -3.71 -6.96
N ILE A 459 -30.64 -4.08 -8.14
CA ILE A 459 -30.98 -3.16 -9.21
C ILE A 459 -32.47 -3.31 -9.49
N ILE A 460 -33.18 -2.18 -9.60
CA ILE A 460 -34.55 -2.11 -10.11
C ILE A 460 -34.53 -1.24 -11.35
N GLN A 461 -34.91 -1.81 -12.49
CA GLN A 461 -34.97 -1.08 -13.75
C GLN A 461 -36.42 -0.80 -14.12
N THR A 462 -36.76 0.47 -14.33
CA THR A 462 -38.04 0.92 -14.87
C THR A 462 -37.83 1.42 -16.30
N ASP A 463 -38.90 1.87 -16.96
CA ASP A 463 -38.80 2.45 -18.30
C ASP A 463 -38.06 3.79 -18.32
N LYS A 464 -37.95 4.46 -17.16
CA LYS A 464 -37.40 5.82 -17.06
C LYS A 464 -36.23 5.95 -16.10
N ASP A 465 -36.04 5.01 -15.20
CA ASP A 465 -35.05 5.10 -14.13
C ASP A 465 -34.43 3.73 -13.84
N VAL A 466 -33.17 3.74 -13.42
CA VAL A 466 -32.48 2.59 -12.86
C VAL A 466 -32.14 2.93 -11.41
N LEU A 467 -32.68 2.17 -10.47
CA LEU A 467 -32.42 2.33 -9.05
C LEU A 467 -31.35 1.34 -8.60
N PHE A 468 -30.28 1.86 -8.03
CA PHE A 468 -29.22 1.08 -7.40
C PHE A 468 -29.39 1.11 -5.89
N PHE A 469 -29.42 -0.06 -5.27
CA PHE A 469 -29.41 -0.22 -3.83
C PHE A 469 -28.08 -0.80 -3.38
N TYR A 470 -27.40 -0.08 -2.51
CA TYR A 470 -26.14 -0.49 -1.89
C TYR A 470 -26.43 -0.99 -0.49
N GLY A 471 -25.70 -2.02 -0.08
CA GLY A 471 -25.94 -2.62 1.21
C GLY A 471 -24.96 -2.19 2.29
N ALA A 472 -25.44 -2.22 3.53
CA ALA A 472 -24.66 -1.85 4.71
C ALA A 472 -23.37 -2.67 4.87
N ASN A 473 -22.47 -2.12 5.68
CA ASN A 473 -21.17 -2.67 6.06
C ASN A 473 -20.22 -2.96 4.89
N ALA A 474 -20.33 -2.19 3.79
CA ALA A 474 -19.48 -2.34 2.61
C ALA A 474 -17.99 -2.06 2.87
N ASP A 475 -17.66 -1.38 3.97
CA ASP A 475 -16.29 -1.10 4.39
C ASP A 475 -15.88 -1.86 5.66
N TYR A 476 -16.34 -3.12 5.84
CA TYR A 476 -15.90 -4.07 6.88
C TYR A 476 -15.69 -3.44 8.27
N GLY A 477 -16.73 -2.75 8.75
CA GLY A 477 -16.67 -1.91 9.95
C GLY A 477 -17.04 -0.45 9.66
N GLY A 478 -18.05 -0.24 8.80
CA GLY A 478 -18.58 1.08 8.42
C GLY A 478 -19.37 1.05 7.11
N GLY A 479 -20.21 2.07 6.90
CA GLY A 479 -21.06 2.24 5.72
C GLY A 479 -22.49 1.75 5.94
N ASN A 480 -23.45 2.64 5.72
CA ASN A 480 -24.88 2.34 5.82
C ASN A 480 -25.44 1.82 4.49
N ALA A 481 -26.65 1.27 4.51
CA ALA A 481 -27.40 1.05 3.29
C ALA A 481 -27.76 2.39 2.64
N GLU A 482 -27.61 2.48 1.33
CA GLU A 482 -27.80 3.71 0.56
C GLU A 482 -28.44 3.36 -0.78
N PHE A 483 -29.00 4.35 -1.46
CA PHE A 483 -29.54 4.17 -2.79
C PHE A 483 -29.06 5.28 -3.74
N ARG A 484 -29.10 5.00 -5.03
CA ARG A 484 -28.86 5.97 -6.10
C ARG A 484 -29.94 5.81 -7.16
N ASP A 485 -30.53 6.93 -7.54
CA ASP A 485 -31.47 7.03 -8.65
C ASP A 485 -30.73 7.50 -9.91
N ILE A 486 -30.92 6.79 -11.01
CA ILE A 486 -30.24 7.03 -12.29
C ILE A 486 -31.31 7.19 -13.38
N PRO A 487 -31.64 8.43 -13.76
CA PRO A 487 -32.53 8.70 -14.87
C PRO A 487 -32.01 8.14 -16.19
N MET A 488 -32.92 7.56 -16.97
CA MET A 488 -32.70 6.91 -18.27
C MET A 488 -33.48 7.57 -19.41
N ASP A 489 -34.26 8.61 -19.13
CA ASP A 489 -35.21 9.23 -20.07
C ASP A 489 -34.57 10.23 -21.06
N GLY A 490 -33.24 10.26 -21.13
CA GLY A 490 -32.48 11.14 -22.03
C GLY A 490 -32.52 12.62 -21.64
N ARG A 491 -32.99 12.96 -20.44
CA ARG A 491 -32.96 14.33 -19.93
C ARG A 491 -31.52 14.87 -19.92
N GLN A 492 -31.40 16.17 -20.16
CA GLN A 492 -30.14 16.87 -19.90
C GLN A 492 -29.98 17.11 -18.40
N ARG A 493 -28.74 17.23 -17.94
CA ARG A 493 -28.45 17.63 -16.57
C ARG A 493 -29.02 19.03 -16.31
N ASN A 494 -29.66 19.20 -15.16
CA ASN A 494 -30.13 20.51 -14.73
C ASN A 494 -28.95 21.30 -14.16
N ALA A 495 -28.64 22.48 -14.72
CA ALA A 495 -27.55 23.35 -14.26
C ALA A 495 -27.58 23.66 -12.75
N ARG A 496 -28.76 23.72 -12.12
CA ARG A 496 -28.87 23.86 -10.66
C ARG A 496 -28.46 22.59 -9.92
N ALA A 497 -28.82 21.42 -10.43
CA ALA A 497 -28.47 20.13 -9.85
C ALA A 497 -26.97 19.82 -10.02
N GLU A 498 -26.34 20.29 -11.11
CA GLU A 498 -24.89 20.16 -11.32
C GLU A 498 -24.06 20.90 -10.25
N ASN A 499 -24.64 21.89 -9.58
CA ASN A 499 -24.00 22.62 -8.48
C ASN A 499 -24.29 22.01 -7.09
N LEU A 500 -25.07 20.92 -7.01
CA LEU A 500 -25.35 20.24 -5.75
C LEU A 500 -24.31 19.15 -5.51
N ALA A 501 -23.43 19.34 -4.53
CA ALA A 501 -22.52 18.31 -4.08
C ALA A 501 -23.29 17.17 -3.40
N THR A 502 -23.13 15.95 -3.89
CA THR A 502 -23.80 14.74 -3.39
C THR A 502 -22.81 13.62 -3.13
N TYR A 503 -23.15 12.69 -2.23
CA TYR A 503 -22.23 11.59 -1.88
C TYR A 503 -22.08 10.54 -2.99
N TYR A 504 -23.12 10.31 -3.80
CA TYR A 504 -23.14 9.29 -4.87
C TYR A 504 -23.11 9.87 -6.29
N GLY A 505 -22.93 11.19 -6.39
CA GLY A 505 -22.95 11.93 -7.63
C GLY A 505 -24.35 12.12 -8.20
N TYR A 506 -24.45 13.05 -9.15
CA TYR A 506 -25.62 13.27 -9.99
C TYR A 506 -25.45 12.49 -11.31
N SER A 507 -26.15 11.37 -11.40
CA SER A 507 -26.01 10.39 -12.49
C SER A 507 -27.04 10.61 -13.61
N ILE A 508 -26.63 10.31 -14.85
CA ILE A 508 -27.52 10.10 -16.00
C ILE A 508 -27.08 8.82 -16.70
N GLY A 509 -28.05 7.97 -17.07
CA GLY A 509 -27.80 6.73 -17.80
C GLY A 509 -28.25 6.79 -19.25
N THR A 510 -27.50 6.11 -20.11
CA THR A 510 -27.80 5.93 -21.54
C THR A 510 -27.44 4.51 -21.99
N TRP A 511 -27.98 4.06 -23.12
CA TRP A 511 -27.66 2.76 -23.69
C TRP A 511 -26.72 2.89 -24.90
N GLU A 512 -25.54 2.28 -24.82
CA GLU A 512 -24.65 2.04 -25.96
C GLU A 512 -24.80 0.58 -26.40
N GLY A 513 -25.69 0.31 -27.37
CA GLY A 513 -26.06 -1.05 -27.72
C GLY A 513 -26.76 -1.77 -26.54
N ASP A 514 -26.13 -2.83 -26.04
CA ASP A 514 -26.55 -3.63 -24.88
C ASP A 514 -25.83 -3.23 -23.57
N THR A 515 -25.05 -2.15 -23.60
CA THR A 515 -24.30 -1.66 -22.43
C THR A 515 -25.00 -0.44 -21.84
N LEU A 516 -25.33 -0.50 -20.55
CA LEU A 516 -25.76 0.68 -19.80
C LEU A 516 -24.53 1.50 -19.45
N VAL A 517 -24.47 2.75 -19.91
CA VAL A 517 -23.43 3.73 -19.57
C VAL A 517 -24.03 4.74 -18.62
N ILE A 518 -23.40 4.91 -17.45
CA ILE A 518 -23.79 5.89 -16.43
C ILE A 518 -22.69 6.92 -16.31
N ASP A 519 -23.05 8.18 -16.53
CA ASP A 519 -22.18 9.35 -16.40
C ASP A 519 -22.57 10.08 -15.11
N SER A 520 -21.62 10.30 -14.19
CA SER A 520 -21.89 10.88 -12.86
C SER A 520 -20.90 11.99 -12.50
N ILE A 521 -21.41 13.13 -12.03
CA ILE A 521 -20.63 14.31 -11.60
C ILE A 521 -21.11 14.83 -10.24
N SER A 522 -20.63 15.99 -9.78
CA SER A 522 -21.14 16.71 -8.61
C SER A 522 -21.02 15.92 -7.31
N PHE A 523 -19.84 15.32 -7.11
CA PHE A 523 -19.52 14.62 -5.88
C PHE A 523 -19.11 15.62 -4.79
N VAL A 524 -19.44 15.31 -3.53
CA VAL A 524 -18.86 16.01 -2.38
C VAL A 524 -17.41 15.58 -2.17
N ASP A 525 -16.50 16.53 -1.98
CA ASP A 525 -15.06 16.28 -1.83
C ASP A 525 -14.66 15.76 -0.44
N THR A 526 -15.64 15.55 0.45
CA THR A 526 -15.40 15.03 1.80
C THR A 526 -15.27 13.52 1.84
N THR A 527 -15.68 12.78 0.80
CA THR A 527 -15.57 11.31 0.77
C THR A 527 -14.20 10.83 0.31
N TRP A 528 -13.90 9.57 0.64
CA TRP A 528 -12.71 8.89 0.12
C TRP A 528 -13.12 7.78 -0.85
N LEU A 529 -12.33 7.60 -1.91
CA LEU A 529 -12.47 6.55 -2.92
C LEU A 529 -12.22 5.14 -2.37
N GLY A 530 -11.49 5.06 -1.26
CA GLY A 530 -11.11 3.83 -0.59
C GLY A 530 -10.48 4.10 0.77
N ARG A 531 -10.15 3.03 1.49
CA ARG A 531 -9.34 3.13 2.70
C ARG A 531 -7.93 3.61 2.36
N GLY A 532 -7.28 4.22 3.33
CA GLY A 532 -5.90 4.70 3.20
C GLY A 532 -5.78 6.07 2.53
N GLY A 533 -6.77 6.93 2.75
CA GLY A 533 -6.66 8.34 2.38
C GLY A 533 -6.81 8.64 0.90
N LEU A 534 -7.37 7.73 0.10
CA LEU A 534 -7.61 7.96 -1.33
C LEU A 534 -8.70 9.02 -1.52
N PHE A 535 -8.34 10.31 -1.46
CA PHE A 535 -9.27 11.44 -1.57
C PHE A 535 -9.50 11.86 -3.03
N HIS A 536 -10.52 12.66 -3.27
CA HIS A 536 -10.82 13.26 -4.57
C HIS A 536 -11.29 14.71 -4.38
N SER A 537 -11.39 15.47 -5.47
CA SER A 537 -11.98 16.80 -5.47
C SER A 537 -13.46 16.77 -5.86
N GLY A 538 -14.11 17.93 -5.82
CA GLY A 538 -15.47 18.10 -6.32
C GLY A 538 -15.58 17.99 -7.85
N SER A 539 -14.46 18.08 -8.56
CA SER A 539 -14.34 17.92 -10.02
C SER A 539 -14.26 16.45 -10.45
N MET A 540 -14.47 15.51 -9.52
CA MET A 540 -14.54 14.09 -9.84
C MET A 540 -15.68 13.79 -10.82
N HIS A 541 -15.38 12.98 -11.83
CA HIS A 541 -16.30 12.48 -12.82
C HIS A 541 -16.16 10.95 -12.89
N ILE A 542 -17.27 10.22 -12.84
CA ILE A 542 -17.27 8.76 -12.90
C ILE A 542 -18.10 8.30 -14.09
N ILE A 543 -17.47 7.47 -14.94
CA ILE A 543 -18.13 6.74 -16.03
C ILE A 543 -18.21 5.27 -15.63
N GLU A 544 -19.42 4.73 -15.59
CA GLU A 544 -19.68 3.31 -15.30
C GLU A 544 -20.26 2.65 -16.54
N LYS A 545 -19.79 1.44 -16.87
CA LYS A 545 -20.32 0.64 -17.98
C LYS A 545 -20.76 -0.73 -17.48
N LEU A 546 -22.03 -1.06 -17.67
CA LEU A 546 -22.65 -2.29 -17.20
C LEU A 546 -23.12 -3.12 -18.38
N THR A 547 -22.57 -4.33 -18.54
CA THR A 547 -22.94 -5.29 -19.59
C THR A 547 -23.43 -6.60 -18.97
N ARG A 548 -24.69 -6.98 -19.22
CA ARG A 548 -25.24 -8.25 -18.72
C ARG A 548 -25.02 -9.38 -19.73
N VAL A 549 -24.45 -10.48 -19.24
CA VAL A 549 -24.24 -11.72 -19.99
C VAL A 549 -24.88 -12.86 -19.21
N GLY A 550 -26.11 -13.24 -19.56
CA GLY A 550 -26.91 -14.22 -18.84
C GLY A 550 -27.13 -13.83 -17.38
N ASN A 551 -26.50 -14.56 -16.47
CA ASN A 551 -26.55 -14.35 -15.02
C ASN A 551 -25.33 -13.61 -14.46
N GLU A 552 -24.48 -13.05 -15.32
CA GLU A 552 -23.35 -12.20 -14.94
C GLU A 552 -23.58 -10.76 -15.38
N LEU A 553 -23.15 -9.82 -14.53
CA LEU A 553 -23.10 -8.40 -14.83
C LEU A 553 -21.65 -7.95 -14.76
N ARG A 554 -21.10 -7.57 -15.90
CA ARG A 554 -19.76 -6.98 -16.01
C ARG A 554 -19.88 -5.49 -15.75
N TYR A 555 -19.16 -5.02 -14.75
CA TYR A 555 -19.19 -3.65 -14.29
C TYR A 555 -17.79 -3.05 -14.41
N ASP A 556 -17.64 -2.12 -15.35
CA ASP A 556 -16.46 -1.29 -15.53
C ASP A 556 -16.68 0.09 -14.93
N MET A 557 -15.62 0.69 -14.40
CA MET A 557 -15.68 2.04 -13.83
C MET A 557 -14.39 2.78 -14.12
N THR A 558 -14.51 3.97 -14.69
CA THR A 558 -13.42 4.93 -14.90
C THR A 558 -13.69 6.16 -14.05
N ILE A 559 -12.70 6.57 -13.27
CA ILE A 559 -12.76 7.74 -12.40
C ILE A 559 -11.80 8.79 -12.96
N GLU A 560 -12.31 9.97 -13.26
CA GLU A 560 -11.56 11.12 -13.74
C GLU A 560 -11.57 12.20 -12.66
N ASP A 561 -10.39 12.72 -12.32
CA ASP A 561 -10.26 13.88 -11.45
C ASP A 561 -9.02 14.66 -11.91
N PRO A 562 -9.18 15.63 -12.83
CA PRO A 562 -8.05 16.35 -13.40
C PRO A 562 -7.41 17.31 -12.40
N GLU A 563 -8.01 17.56 -11.24
CA GLU A 563 -7.39 18.33 -10.17
C GLU A 563 -6.42 17.47 -9.38
N MET A 564 -6.76 16.21 -9.14
CA MET A 564 -6.00 15.31 -8.25
C MET A 564 -5.11 14.30 -8.97
N PHE A 565 -5.53 13.77 -10.12
CA PHE A 565 -4.85 12.68 -10.82
C PHE A 565 -4.04 13.16 -12.03
N VAL A 566 -3.02 12.39 -12.40
CA VAL A 566 -2.26 12.60 -13.64
C VAL A 566 -2.98 11.97 -14.85
N GLU A 567 -3.78 10.94 -14.63
CA GLU A 567 -4.54 10.22 -15.65
C GLU A 567 -5.82 9.62 -15.04
N PRO A 568 -6.85 9.30 -15.86
CA PRO A 568 -8.05 8.61 -15.39
C PRO A 568 -7.70 7.27 -14.71
N TRP A 569 -8.32 7.01 -13.56
CA TRP A 569 -8.20 5.75 -12.86
C TRP A 569 -9.22 4.75 -13.40
N VAL A 570 -8.75 3.84 -14.25
CA VAL A 570 -9.54 2.74 -14.80
C VAL A 570 -9.48 1.55 -13.86
N ARG A 571 -10.63 1.12 -13.32
CA ARG A 571 -10.71 -0.07 -12.48
C ARG A 571 -10.89 -1.32 -13.34
N PRO A 572 -10.30 -2.47 -12.97
CA PRO A 572 -10.58 -3.73 -13.63
C PRO A 572 -12.06 -4.10 -13.51
N THR A 573 -12.57 -4.78 -14.53
CA THR A 573 -13.95 -5.23 -14.61
C THR A 573 -14.33 -6.07 -13.40
N ARG A 574 -15.39 -5.67 -12.71
CA ARG A 574 -15.99 -6.46 -11.63
C ARG A 574 -17.10 -7.31 -12.22
N VAL A 575 -17.07 -8.61 -11.95
CA VAL A 575 -18.11 -9.55 -12.39
C VAL A 575 -19.02 -9.83 -11.20
N LEU A 576 -20.26 -9.34 -11.27
CA LEU A 576 -21.30 -9.64 -10.30
C LEU A 576 -22.10 -10.83 -10.82
N ARG A 577 -22.52 -11.71 -9.92
CA ARG A 577 -23.35 -12.87 -10.25
C ARG A 577 -24.74 -12.68 -9.68
N LEU A 578 -25.76 -13.03 -10.44
CA LEU A 578 -27.14 -13.01 -9.98
C LEU A 578 -27.27 -13.98 -8.78
N GLY A 579 -27.91 -13.51 -7.70
CA GLY A 579 -28.14 -14.28 -6.50
C GLY A 579 -29.62 -14.56 -6.27
N ASP A 580 -29.90 -15.64 -5.54
CA ASP A 580 -31.26 -16.15 -5.31
C ASP A 580 -31.93 -15.61 -4.04
N GLY A 581 -31.23 -14.74 -3.27
CA GLY A 581 -31.79 -14.10 -2.07
C GLY A 581 -32.79 -12.99 -2.41
N ASP A 582 -33.54 -12.52 -1.40
CA ASP A 582 -34.54 -11.44 -1.59
C ASP A 582 -33.91 -10.07 -1.94
N GLY A 583 -32.63 -9.87 -1.59
CA GLY A 583 -31.85 -8.66 -1.82
C GLY A 583 -32.46 -7.40 -1.20
N ILE A 584 -33.36 -7.54 -0.23
CA ILE A 584 -33.96 -6.42 0.48
C ILE A 584 -32.84 -5.74 1.29
N GLN A 585 -32.64 -4.44 1.04
CA GLN A 585 -31.70 -3.66 1.84
C GLN A 585 -32.43 -3.16 3.07
N ALA A 586 -31.81 -3.36 4.24
CA ALA A 586 -32.27 -2.72 5.46
C ALA A 586 -32.27 -1.20 5.27
N GLU A 587 -33.18 -0.53 5.97
CA GLU A 587 -33.11 0.93 6.06
C GLU A 587 -31.77 1.36 6.66
N ARG A 588 -31.37 2.59 6.33
CA ARG A 588 -30.16 3.19 6.88
C ARG A 588 -30.21 3.11 8.40
N ALA A 589 -29.18 2.53 9.01
CA ALA A 589 -29.02 2.54 10.46
C ALA A 589 -28.95 4.00 10.96
N PHE A 590 -29.55 4.26 12.12
CA PHE A 590 -29.41 5.57 12.77
C PHE A 590 -27.97 5.73 13.25
N CYS A 591 -27.40 6.92 13.07
CA CYS A 591 -26.12 7.24 13.68
C CYS A 591 -26.29 8.48 14.54
N GLU A 592 -25.99 8.31 15.83
CA GLU A 592 -25.99 9.37 16.81
C GLU A 592 -24.58 9.49 17.40
N VAL A 593 -24.06 10.72 17.41
CA VAL A 593 -22.79 11.04 18.06
C VAL A 593 -23.13 11.54 19.46
N TYR A 594 -22.82 10.74 20.48
CA TYR A 594 -22.92 11.17 21.87
C TYR A 594 -21.53 11.56 22.39
N GLU A 595 -21.42 12.78 22.91
CA GLU A 595 -20.34 13.15 23.82
C GLU A 595 -20.86 13.03 25.25
N GLU A 596 -20.77 11.83 25.84
CA GLU A 596 -20.89 11.75 27.29
C GLU A 596 -19.53 12.16 27.86
N GLY A 597 -19.49 13.15 28.75
CA GLY A 597 -18.24 13.75 29.26
C GLY A 597 -17.27 12.79 29.96
N ASN A 598 -17.63 11.51 30.07
CA ASN A 598 -16.82 10.41 30.58
C ASN A 598 -16.70 9.22 29.60
N VAL A 599 -17.16 9.30 28.34
CA VAL A 599 -17.00 8.31 27.25
C VAL A 599 -17.52 8.94 25.95
N THR A 600 -16.68 9.14 24.95
CA THR A 600 -17.18 9.32 23.57
C THR A 600 -17.33 7.95 22.93
N THR A 601 -18.50 7.35 23.04
CA THR A 601 -18.86 6.12 22.31
C THR A 601 -19.73 6.50 21.13
N GLN A 602 -19.23 6.27 19.92
CA GLN A 602 -20.11 6.10 18.77
C GLN A 602 -20.74 4.71 18.89
N LEU A 603 -21.97 4.66 19.40
CA LEU A 603 -22.77 3.45 19.34
C LEU A 603 -23.31 3.32 17.91
N ARG A 604 -22.79 2.32 17.19
CA ARG A 604 -23.34 1.86 15.92
C ARG A 604 -24.30 0.72 16.28
N HIS A 605 -25.61 0.98 16.25
CA HIS A 605 -26.63 -0.05 16.47
C HIS A 605 -27.20 -0.54 15.14
#